data_AF-A0A820QAH8-F1
#
_entry.id   AF-A0A820QAH8-F1
#
_cell.length_a   1.000
_cell.length_b   1.000
_cell.length_c   1.000
_cell.angle_alpha   90.00
_cell.angle_beta   90.00
_cell.angle_gamma   90.00
#
_symmetry.space_group_name_H-M   'P 1'
#
loop_
_entity.id
_entity.type
_entity.pdbx_description
1 polymer ?
#
loop_
_entity_poly.entity_id
_entity_poly.type
_entity_poly.pdbx_seq_one_letter_code
_entity_poly.pdbx_strand_id
1 'polypeptide(L)'
;MISAHAVLKHNYRACFPHHYRGSACFEILGFDILLDRKLKPYVLEVNHSPSFTTDSKLDREIKDALIYDTILLLNMPAADKRRFIEEEKRRVKERLFQKINKKDSKFREEQEDLAQQWQKEIESWENEHMGNYRRI
;
A
#
# COMPACT_ATOMS: atom_id res chain seq x y z
N MET A 1 -0.58 2.25 -14.35
CA MET A 1 0.30 2.25 -13.16
C MET A 1 1.74 1.86 -13.45
N ILE A 2 2.03 0.88 -14.33
CA ILE A 2 3.42 0.47 -14.64
C ILE A 2 4.29 1.66 -15.09
N SER A 3 3.73 2.60 -15.87
CA SER A 3 4.43 3.82 -16.31
C SER A 3 4.89 4.72 -15.16
N ALA A 4 4.12 4.80 -14.06
CA ALA A 4 4.47 5.60 -12.88
C ALA A 4 5.32 4.83 -11.86
N HIS A 5 5.40 3.49 -11.98
CA HIS A 5 6.00 2.61 -10.98
C HIS A 5 7.45 2.99 -10.62
N ALA A 6 8.29 3.27 -11.62
CA ALA A 6 9.71 3.55 -11.38
C ALA A 6 9.92 4.79 -10.49
N VAL A 7 9.18 5.85 -10.77
CA VAL A 7 9.24 7.11 -10.01
C VAL A 7 8.65 6.93 -8.61
N LEU A 8 7.48 6.30 -8.50
CA LEU A 8 6.84 6.03 -7.21
C LEU A 8 7.70 5.15 -6.31
N LYS A 9 8.29 4.08 -6.85
CA LYS A 9 9.18 3.18 -6.12
C LYS A 9 10.42 3.90 -5.61
N HIS A 10 11.01 4.77 -6.44
CA HIS A 10 12.16 5.58 -6.03
C HIS A 10 11.80 6.52 -4.88
N ASN A 11 10.73 7.30 -5.02
CA ASN A 11 10.29 8.26 -4.02
C ASN A 11 9.90 7.57 -2.70
N TYR A 12 9.17 6.45 -2.78
CA TYR A 12 8.80 5.66 -1.62
C TYR A 12 10.03 5.18 -0.84
N ARG A 13 11.04 4.64 -1.54
CA ARG A 13 12.28 4.17 -0.88
C ARG A 13 13.08 5.30 -0.24
N ALA A 14 13.05 6.49 -0.81
CA ALA A 14 13.70 7.67 -0.24
C ALA A 14 12.98 8.16 1.03
N CYS A 15 11.65 8.16 1.04
CA CYS A 15 10.84 8.57 2.20
C CYS A 15 10.78 7.51 3.30
N PHE A 16 10.83 6.23 2.95
CA PHE A 16 10.63 5.10 3.87
C PHE A 16 11.79 4.09 3.85
N PRO A 17 13.04 4.50 4.15
CA PRO A 17 14.24 3.66 3.99
C PRO A 17 14.32 2.48 4.96
N HIS A 18 13.48 2.45 6.00
CA HIS A 18 13.44 1.40 7.02
C HIS A 18 12.08 0.72 7.11
N HIS A 19 11.20 0.91 6.13
CA HIS A 19 9.90 0.26 6.08
C HIS A 19 9.98 -1.05 5.30
N TYR A 20 9.96 -2.17 6.02
CA TYR A 20 10.07 -3.54 5.48
C TYR A 20 8.81 -4.36 5.68
N ARG A 21 7.84 -3.87 6.48
CA ARG A 21 6.54 -4.52 6.70
C ARG A 21 5.45 -3.75 5.98
N GLY A 22 4.94 -4.31 4.89
CA GLY A 22 3.83 -3.74 4.14
C GLY A 22 4.14 -2.39 3.48
N SER A 23 3.09 -1.77 2.96
CA SER A 23 3.16 -0.42 2.42
C SER A 23 2.78 0.60 3.49
N ALA A 24 3.60 1.64 3.65
CA ALA A 24 3.31 2.80 4.48
C ALA A 24 2.25 3.71 3.84
N CYS A 25 1.94 3.48 2.56
CA CYS A 25 1.06 4.31 1.76
C CYS A 25 0.01 3.46 1.04
N PHE A 26 -1.18 4.01 0.92
CA PHE A 26 -2.21 3.55 0.00
C PHE A 26 -2.85 4.75 -0.66
N GLU A 27 -3.48 4.55 -1.80
CA GLU A 27 -4.12 5.62 -2.56
C GLU A 27 -5.34 5.09 -3.31
N ILE A 28 -6.45 5.83 -3.25
CA ILE A 28 -7.63 5.56 -4.08
C ILE A 28 -7.58 6.52 -5.26
N LEU A 29 -7.45 5.97 -6.46
CA LEU A 29 -7.38 6.76 -7.70
C LEU A 29 -8.74 6.75 -8.41
N GLY A 30 -9.18 7.93 -8.85
CA GLY A 30 -10.33 8.08 -9.75
C GLY A 30 -9.87 8.03 -11.20
N PHE A 31 -10.34 7.06 -11.98
CA PHE A 31 -10.07 7.00 -13.42
C PHE A 31 -11.28 7.49 -14.20
N ASP A 32 -11.06 8.51 -15.03
CA ASP A 32 -12.09 9.02 -15.93
C ASP A 32 -11.91 8.30 -17.27
N ILE A 33 -12.90 7.46 -17.62
CA ILE A 33 -12.86 6.59 -18.79
C ILE A 33 -13.97 6.98 -19.75
N LEU A 34 -13.60 7.24 -21.01
CA LEU A 34 -14.54 7.44 -22.11
C LEU A 34 -14.66 6.16 -22.94
N LEU A 35 -15.90 5.77 -23.25
CA LEU A 35 -16.19 4.65 -24.15
C LEU A 35 -16.54 5.17 -25.55
N ASP A 36 -15.91 4.61 -26.59
CA ASP A 36 -16.30 4.91 -27.97
C ASP A 36 -17.53 4.10 -28.43
N ARG A 37 -17.96 4.30 -29.68
CA ARG A 37 -19.13 3.59 -30.28
C ARG A 37 -18.95 2.07 -30.36
N LYS A 38 -17.72 1.56 -30.22
CA LYS A 38 -17.37 0.14 -30.20
C LYS A 38 -17.11 -0.36 -28.77
N LEU A 39 -17.47 0.43 -27.75
CA LEU A 39 -17.22 0.16 -26.32
C LEU A 39 -15.73 0.01 -25.99
N LYS A 40 -14.83 0.60 -26.79
CA LYS A 40 -13.42 0.63 -26.45
C LYS A 40 -13.16 1.72 -25.40
N PRO A 41 -12.51 1.40 -24.27
CA PRO A 41 -12.19 2.37 -23.23
C PRO A 41 -10.96 3.20 -23.58
N TYR A 42 -11.04 4.49 -23.28
CA TYR A 42 -9.94 5.45 -23.35
C TYR A 42 -9.84 6.15 -22.00
N VAL A 43 -8.65 6.11 -21.38
CA VAL A 43 -8.38 6.87 -20.15
C VAL A 43 -8.21 8.33 -20.54
N LEU A 44 -8.99 9.22 -19.94
CA LEU A 44 -8.89 10.66 -20.12
C LEU A 44 -7.90 11.24 -19.11
N GLU A 45 -8.14 10.96 -17.83
CA GLU A 45 -7.31 11.43 -16.74
C GLU A 45 -7.33 10.47 -15.54
N VAL A 46 -6.40 10.70 -14.62
CA VAL A 46 -6.29 9.98 -13.36
C VAL A 46 -6.24 11.02 -12.24
N ASN A 47 -7.26 10.99 -11.39
CA ASN A 47 -7.44 11.89 -10.26
C ASN A 47 -6.87 11.26 -8.98
N HIS A 48 -5.88 11.92 -8.38
CA HIS A 48 -5.28 11.54 -7.09
C HIS A 48 -6.13 11.96 -5.88
N SER A 49 -7.15 12.80 -6.11
CA SER A 49 -8.12 13.22 -5.09
C SER A 49 -9.53 13.16 -5.67
N PRO A 50 -10.10 11.95 -5.86
CA PRO A 50 -11.48 11.82 -6.30
C PRO A 50 -12.45 12.38 -5.26
N SER A 51 -13.58 12.93 -5.69
CA SER A 51 -14.58 13.50 -4.79
C SER A 51 -15.31 12.42 -3.99
N PHE A 52 -15.23 12.49 -2.66
CA PHE A 52 -16.01 11.67 -1.73
C PHE A 52 -17.28 12.36 -1.20
N THR A 53 -17.67 13.51 -1.76
CA THR A 53 -18.93 14.17 -1.40
C THR A 53 -20.12 13.31 -1.81
N THR A 54 -21.13 13.18 -0.93
CA THR A 54 -22.31 12.33 -1.15
C THR A 54 -23.57 13.18 -1.31
N ASP A 55 -23.71 13.83 -2.47
CA ASP A 55 -24.84 14.74 -2.74
C ASP A 55 -26.13 13.99 -3.12
N SER A 56 -25.99 12.73 -3.56
CA SER A 56 -27.13 11.83 -3.83
C SER A 56 -27.07 10.55 -3.00
N LYS A 57 -28.22 9.87 -2.89
CA LYS A 57 -28.30 8.55 -2.24
C LYS A 57 -27.40 7.52 -2.94
N LEU A 58 -27.30 7.59 -4.27
CA LEU A 58 -26.45 6.72 -5.07
C LEU A 58 -24.97 6.97 -4.78
N ASP A 59 -24.55 8.24 -4.71
CA ASP A 59 -23.18 8.59 -4.34
C ASP A 59 -22.80 8.00 -3.00
N ARG A 60 -23.69 8.12 -2.00
CA ARG A 60 -23.47 7.54 -0.68
C ARG A 60 -23.31 6.02 -0.74
N GLU A 61 -24.23 5.32 -1.40
CA GLU A 61 -24.19 3.87 -1.50
C GLU A 61 -22.90 3.35 -2.15
N ILE A 62 -22.41 4.02 -3.19
CA ILE A 62 -21.18 3.62 -3.89
C ILE A 62 -19.94 4.02 -3.08
N LYS A 63 -19.86 5.28 -2.61
CA LYS A 63 -18.64 5.83 -2.00
C LYS A 63 -18.43 5.29 -0.59
N ASP A 64 -19.48 5.09 0.21
CA ASP A 64 -19.34 4.49 1.54
C ASP A 64 -18.82 3.06 1.43
N ALA A 65 -19.37 2.27 0.51
CA ALA A 65 -18.91 0.91 0.24
C ALA A 65 -17.45 0.88 -0.22
N LEU A 66 -17.07 1.77 -1.15
CA LEU A 66 -15.70 1.90 -1.63
C LEU A 66 -14.71 2.17 -0.48
N ILE A 67 -15.00 3.14 0.39
CA ILE A 67 -14.13 3.48 1.52
C ILE A 67 -14.07 2.34 2.53
N TYR A 68 -15.22 1.77 2.89
CA TYR A 68 -15.32 0.67 3.83
C TYR A 68 -14.50 -0.54 3.36
N ASP A 69 -14.71 -0.98 2.13
CA ASP A 69 -14.01 -2.12 1.55
C ASP A 69 -12.51 -1.84 1.39
N THR A 70 -12.13 -0.60 1.04
CA THR A 70 -10.72 -0.21 0.98
C THR A 70 -10.04 -0.41 2.34
N ILE A 71 -10.67 0.06 3.43
CA ILE A 71 -10.11 -0.09 4.79
C ILE A 71 -10.01 -1.57 5.19
N LEU A 72 -10.98 -2.40 4.81
CA LEU A 72 -10.91 -3.84 5.04
C LEU A 72 -9.77 -4.51 4.28
N LEU A 73 -9.59 -4.16 3.00
CA LEU A 73 -8.51 -4.68 2.16
C LEU A 73 -7.12 -4.32 2.69
N LEU A 74 -6.95 -3.11 3.25
CA LEU A 74 -5.69 -2.66 3.82
C LEU A 74 -5.21 -3.50 5.02
N ASN A 75 -6.10 -4.26 5.66
CA ASN A 75 -5.78 -5.17 6.75
C ASN A 75 -4.87 -4.56 7.81
N MET A 76 -5.32 -3.46 8.44
CA MET A 76 -4.54 -2.77 9.47
C MET A 76 -5.03 -3.10 10.89
N PRO A 77 -4.58 -4.22 11.51
CA PRO A 77 -4.95 -4.53 12.88
C PRO A 77 -4.29 -3.58 13.87
N ALA A 78 -5.06 -3.13 14.87
CA ALA A 78 -4.57 -2.23 15.92
C ALA A 78 -3.37 -2.77 16.73
N ALA A 79 -3.17 -4.10 16.74
CA ALA A 79 -2.05 -4.76 17.40
C ALA A 79 -0.67 -4.42 16.80
N ASP A 80 -0.64 -3.92 15.56
CA ASP A 80 0.61 -3.60 14.85
C ASP A 80 1.31 -2.38 15.42
N LYS A 81 0.57 -1.41 15.95
CA LYS A 81 1.16 -0.16 16.47
C LYS A 81 2.12 -0.41 17.64
N ARG A 82 1.73 -1.27 18.60
CA ARG A 82 2.57 -1.56 19.78
C ARG A 82 3.82 -2.33 19.38
N ARG A 83 3.66 -3.37 18.55
CA ARG A 83 4.78 -4.17 18.02
C ARG A 83 5.76 -3.32 17.21
N PHE A 84 5.24 -2.43 16.37
CA PHE A 84 6.06 -1.51 15.58
C PHE A 84 6.90 -0.59 16.46
N ILE A 85 6.30 0.03 17.49
CA ILE A 85 7.00 0.91 18.43
C ILE A 85 8.09 0.15 19.20
N GLU A 86 7.83 -1.09 19.63
CA GLU A 86 8.81 -1.93 20.33
C GLU A 86 9.97 -2.35 19.42
N GLU A 87 9.69 -2.73 18.18
CA GLU A 87 10.72 -3.07 17.19
C GLU A 87 11.59 -1.86 16.83
N GLU A 88 11.01 -0.68 16.64
CA GLU A 88 11.77 0.55 16.40
C GLU A 88 12.66 0.91 17.59
N LYS A 89 12.16 0.80 18.83
CA LYS A 89 12.98 1.00 20.04
C LYS A 89 14.15 0.01 20.09
N ARG A 90 13.92 -1.27 19.76
CA ARG A 90 14.98 -2.28 19.69
C ARG A 90 16.02 -1.94 18.62
N ARG A 91 15.58 -1.52 17.43
CA ARG A 91 16.47 -1.13 16.32
C ARG A 91 17.35 0.07 16.66
N VAL A 92 16.76 1.12 17.25
CA VAL A 92 17.52 2.30 17.70
C VAL A 92 18.58 1.89 18.73
N LYS A 93 18.21 1.04 19.69
CA LYS A 93 19.14 0.51 20.68
C LYS A 93 20.29 -0.25 20.02
N GLU A 94 20.01 -1.15 19.08
CA GLU A 94 21.04 -1.93 18.38
C GLU A 94 22.00 -1.06 17.56
N ARG A 95 21.51 0.00 16.90
CA ARG A 95 22.35 0.96 16.16
C ARG A 95 23.30 1.73 17.08
N LEU A 96 22.84 2.12 18.27
CA LEU A 96 23.66 2.84 19.26
C LEU A 96 24.78 1.95 19.84
N PHE A 97 24.55 0.65 19.95
CA PHE A 97 25.48 -0.27 20.63
C PHE A 97 26.35 -1.14 19.69
N GLN A 98 26.12 -1.19 18.38
CA GLN A 98 26.95 -1.99 17.44
C GLN A 98 28.02 -1.16 16.71
N LYS A 99 29.29 -1.58 16.83
CA LYS A 99 30.43 -1.06 16.04
C LYS A 99 30.25 -1.36 14.55
N ILE A 100 30.36 -0.32 13.72
CA ILE A 100 30.32 -0.36 12.26
C ILE A 100 31.42 -1.30 11.75
N ASN A 101 31.04 -2.42 11.11
CA ASN A 101 31.68 -3.01 9.92
C ASN A 101 31.25 -4.48 9.70
N LYS A 102 30.90 -4.84 8.45
CA LYS A 102 30.51 -6.17 7.90
C LYS A 102 29.06 -6.68 8.02
N LYS A 103 28.14 -6.04 8.75
CA LYS A 103 26.73 -6.52 8.89
C LYS A 103 25.73 -6.06 7.82
N ASP A 104 26.06 -5.04 7.02
CA ASP A 104 25.08 -4.40 6.13
C ASP A 104 24.54 -5.27 4.99
N SER A 105 25.33 -6.24 4.50
CA SER A 105 24.86 -7.15 3.43
C SER A 105 23.86 -8.16 3.99
N LYS A 106 24.21 -8.81 5.11
CA LYS A 106 23.36 -9.80 5.77
C LYS A 106 22.07 -9.19 6.32
N PHE A 107 22.15 -7.96 6.83
CA PHE A 107 20.98 -7.22 7.29
C PHE A 107 20.03 -6.86 6.14
N ARG A 108 20.56 -6.43 4.98
CA ARG A 108 19.74 -6.14 3.80
C ARG A 108 19.01 -7.37 3.28
N GLU A 109 19.71 -8.49 3.18
CA GLU A 109 19.15 -9.79 2.75
C GLU A 109 18.00 -10.23 3.68
N GLU A 110 18.21 -10.16 5.00
CA GLU A 110 17.15 -10.48 5.99
C GLU A 110 15.93 -9.54 5.89
N GLN A 111 16.13 -8.25 5.58
CA GLN A 111 15.02 -7.32 5.34
C GLN A 111 14.27 -7.64 4.04
N GLU A 112 14.96 -8.06 3.00
CA GLU A 112 14.34 -8.46 1.72
C GLU A 112 13.51 -9.74 1.88
N ASP A 113 14.01 -10.74 2.62
CA ASP A 113 13.28 -11.97 2.91
C ASP A 113 12.00 -11.70 3.72
N LEU A 114 12.10 -10.88 4.76
CA LEU A 114 10.94 -10.47 5.57
C LEU A 114 9.90 -9.71 4.72
N ALA A 115 10.36 -8.82 3.83
CA ALA A 115 9.48 -8.09 2.93
C ALA A 115 8.77 -9.04 1.94
N GLN A 116 9.46 -10.06 1.42
CA GLN A 116 8.86 -11.05 0.53
C GLN A 116 7.84 -11.95 1.26
N GLN A 117 8.13 -12.36 2.49
CA GLN A 117 7.19 -13.13 3.30
C GLN A 117 5.92 -12.32 3.57
N TRP A 118 6.08 -11.07 4.01
CA TRP A 118 4.96 -10.17 4.24
C TRP A 118 4.14 -9.93 2.97
N GLN A 119 4.81 -9.74 1.83
CA GLN A 119 4.14 -9.56 0.54
C GLN A 119 3.24 -10.76 0.22
N LYS A 120 3.71 -11.99 0.45
CA LYS A 120 2.91 -13.21 0.24
C LYS A 120 1.72 -13.29 1.20
N GLU A 121 1.92 -12.91 2.47
CA GLU A 121 0.84 -12.89 3.48
C GLU A 121 -0.26 -11.89 3.11
N ILE A 122 0.11 -10.66 2.73
CA ILE A 122 -0.85 -9.66 2.23
C ILE A 122 -1.52 -10.15 0.96
N GLU A 123 -0.78 -10.74 0.03
CA GLU A 123 -1.37 -11.21 -1.22
C GLU A 123 -2.42 -12.29 -0.98
N SER A 124 -2.16 -13.22 -0.05
CA SER A 124 -3.12 -14.24 0.38
C SER A 124 -4.35 -13.61 1.05
N TRP A 125 -4.13 -12.67 1.97
CA TRP A 125 -5.21 -11.95 2.64
C TRP A 125 -6.12 -11.24 1.63
N GLU A 126 -5.53 -10.43 0.75
CA GLU A 126 -6.28 -9.68 -0.27
C GLU A 126 -7.09 -10.63 -1.14
N ASN A 127 -6.53 -11.76 -1.57
CA ASN A 127 -7.23 -12.76 -2.39
C ASN A 127 -8.44 -13.37 -1.68
N GLU A 128 -8.36 -13.59 -0.35
CA GLU A 128 -9.47 -14.11 0.46
C GLU A 128 -10.52 -13.03 0.80
N HIS A 129 -10.15 -11.74 0.73
CA HIS A 129 -10.96 -10.60 1.14
C HIS A 129 -11.30 -9.64 -0.01
N MET A 130 -11.19 -10.09 -1.27
CA MET A 130 -11.42 -9.23 -2.45
C MET A 130 -12.84 -8.65 -2.55
N GLY A 131 -13.84 -9.26 -1.90
CA GLY A 131 -15.23 -8.80 -2.01
C GLY A 131 -15.69 -8.71 -3.47
N ASN A 132 -16.14 -7.52 -3.88
CA ASN A 132 -16.56 -7.22 -5.26
C ASN A 132 -15.43 -6.69 -6.16
N TYR A 133 -14.19 -6.67 -5.67
CA TYR A 133 -13.03 -6.16 -6.40
C TYR A 133 -12.25 -7.29 -7.08
N ARG A 134 -11.38 -6.91 -8.02
CA ARG A 134 -10.46 -7.82 -8.69
C ARG A 134 -9.07 -7.21 -8.70
N ARG A 135 -8.05 -8.03 -8.46
CA ARG A 135 -6.65 -7.63 -8.68
C ARG A 135 -6.38 -7.50 -10.18
N ILE A 136 -5.63 -6.46 -10.57
CA ILE A 136 -5.31 -6.10 -11.96
C ILE A 136 -3.80 -6.12 -12.15
#